data_AF-A0A8J2XS12-F1
#
_entry.id   AF-A0A8J2XS12-F1
#
_cell.length_a   1.000
_cell.length_b   1.000
_cell.length_c   1.000
_cell.angle_alpha   90.00
_cell.angle_beta   90.00
_cell.angle_gamma   90.00
#
_symmetry.space_group_name_H-M   'P 1'
#
loop_
_entity.id
_entity.type
_entity.pdbx_description
1 polymer ?
#
loop_
_entity_poly.entity_id
_entity_poly.type
_entity_poly.pdbx_seq_one_letter_code
_entity_poly.pdbx_strand_id
1 'polypeptide(L)'
;MRVKFSMLVFLLPFFIISCQKGNTGPAGAAGPAGPAGPQGPQGPAGTANVIYSQWFTPGSYTKDTIFGEYGFSYTKATTDITQQVLDSGVVLTFGKLDGYNVAIWPSAQVAQLPITVTYRIGSTIYNDTWSALATVGNLKIRFVDDQNYYSSISNKHQFRYVIIPGGMKSTVASVSPGLHSGRGTQLSSDAVSEVARNYRQMSYSEICRRLNIPE
;
A
#
# COMPACT_ATOMS: atom_id res chain seq x y z
N MET A 1 -24.44 70.80 -71.33
CA MET A 1 -25.72 71.53 -71.41
C MET A 1 -26.84 70.59 -71.00
N ARG A 2 -27.62 70.95 -69.98
CA ARG A 2 -28.68 70.11 -69.38
C ARG A 2 -29.87 69.96 -70.34
N VAL A 3 -30.47 68.78 -70.42
CA VAL A 3 -31.87 68.62 -70.88
C VAL A 3 -32.54 67.52 -70.05
N LYS A 4 -33.65 67.87 -69.40
CA LYS A 4 -34.63 67.00 -68.75
C LYS A 4 -35.90 66.99 -69.61
N PHE A 5 -36.67 65.89 -69.67
CA PHE A 5 -38.14 65.80 -69.84
C PHE A 5 -38.53 64.29 -69.86
N SER A 6 -39.23 63.70 -68.88
CA SER A 6 -40.68 63.71 -68.54
C SER A 6 -41.52 62.68 -69.35
N MET A 7 -42.53 62.10 -68.65
CA MET A 7 -43.73 61.36 -69.16
C MET A 7 -43.62 59.81 -69.22
N LEU A 8 -44.56 58.91 -68.82
CA LEU A 8 -45.79 58.85 -68.00
C LEU A 8 -46.29 57.36 -68.04
N VAL A 9 -47.03 56.89 -67.02
CA VAL A 9 -47.98 55.73 -66.98
C VAL A 9 -47.45 54.27 -67.04
N PHE A 10 -47.73 53.45 -66.02
CA PHE A 10 -48.51 52.19 -66.17
C PHE A 10 -49.01 51.57 -64.85
N LEU A 11 -50.12 50.83 -64.97
CA LEU A 11 -51.13 50.40 -64.00
C LEU A 11 -50.70 49.46 -62.83
N LEU A 12 -51.42 49.61 -61.71
CA LEU A 12 -51.60 48.66 -60.61
C LEU A 12 -52.40 47.40 -61.05
N PRO A 13 -52.16 46.22 -60.45
CA PRO A 13 -53.22 45.71 -59.57
C PRO A 13 -52.72 45.02 -58.29
N PHE A 14 -53.56 45.14 -57.27
CA PHE A 14 -53.47 44.57 -55.93
C PHE A 14 -53.93 43.10 -55.96
N PHE A 15 -53.13 42.16 -55.45
CA PHE A 15 -53.58 40.80 -55.12
C PHE A 15 -53.10 40.41 -53.72
N ILE A 16 -53.98 39.73 -53.02
CA ILE A 16 -54.15 39.66 -51.57
C ILE A 16 -53.24 38.55 -51.00
N ILE A 17 -52.26 38.89 -50.17
CA ILE A 17 -51.38 37.90 -49.52
C ILE A 17 -52.04 37.44 -48.21
N SER A 18 -52.48 36.18 -48.20
CA SER A 18 -52.92 35.47 -47.00
C SER A 18 -51.71 35.10 -46.13
N CYS A 19 -51.60 35.67 -44.94
CA CYS A 19 -50.60 35.29 -43.94
C CYS A 19 -51.12 34.12 -43.09
N GLN A 20 -50.69 32.89 -43.40
CA GLN A 20 -50.73 31.79 -42.41
C GLN A 20 -49.51 31.91 -41.50
N LYS A 21 -49.75 32.10 -40.20
CA LYS A 21 -48.73 32.04 -39.15
C LYS A 21 -48.21 30.60 -39.06
N GLY A 22 -47.01 30.35 -39.58
CA GLY A 22 -46.36 29.04 -39.51
C GLY A 22 -46.10 28.62 -38.07
N ASN A 23 -46.37 27.35 -37.76
CA ASN A 23 -46.08 26.72 -36.46
C ASN A 23 -44.59 26.86 -36.12
N THR A 24 -44.27 27.16 -34.85
CA THR A 24 -42.91 27.18 -34.33
C THR A 24 -42.26 25.82 -34.58
N GLY A 25 -41.11 25.81 -35.26
CA GLY A 25 -40.39 24.57 -35.60
C GLY A 25 -39.94 23.80 -34.35
N PRO A 26 -39.67 22.48 -34.49
CA PRO A 26 -39.23 21.65 -33.37
C PRO A 26 -37.94 22.18 -32.75
N ALA A 27 -37.81 22.03 -31.42
CA ALA A 27 -36.59 22.39 -30.70
C ALA A 27 -35.38 21.64 -31.29
N GLY A 28 -34.27 22.36 -31.51
CA GLY A 28 -33.05 21.78 -32.05
C GLY A 28 -32.50 20.67 -31.16
N ALA A 29 -31.83 19.69 -31.77
CA ALA A 29 -31.20 18.58 -31.04
C ALA A 29 -30.21 19.09 -29.97
N ALA A 30 -30.16 18.40 -28.84
CA ALA A 30 -29.17 18.68 -27.80
C ALA A 30 -27.75 18.58 -28.38
N GLY A 31 -26.90 19.56 -28.02
CA GLY A 31 -25.52 19.58 -28.48
C GLY A 31 -24.73 18.35 -28.03
N PRO A 32 -23.66 17.97 -28.74
CA PRO A 32 -22.82 16.84 -28.35
C PRO A 32 -22.19 17.08 -26.97
N ALA A 33 -21.97 15.99 -26.23
CA ALA A 33 -21.23 16.05 -24.96
C ALA A 33 -19.83 16.65 -25.18
N GLY A 34 -19.39 17.47 -24.23
CA GLY A 34 -18.04 18.05 -24.26
C GLY A 34 -16.94 16.97 -24.17
N PRO A 35 -15.73 17.27 -24.66
CA PRO A 35 -14.61 16.34 -24.57
C PRO A 35 -14.25 16.05 -23.11
N ALA A 36 -13.73 14.84 -22.86
CA ALA A 36 -13.18 14.49 -21.56
C ALA A 36 -12.04 15.47 -21.18
N GLY A 37 -11.98 15.85 -19.90
CA GLY A 37 -10.90 16.69 -19.38
C GLY A 37 -9.53 16.01 -19.46
N PRO A 38 -8.43 16.76 -19.43
CA PRO A 38 -7.09 16.19 -19.44
C PRO A 38 -6.85 15.33 -18.19
N GLN A 39 -6.08 14.27 -18.35
CA GLN A 39 -5.58 13.49 -17.21
C GLN A 39 -4.77 14.39 -16.27
N GLY A 40 -4.98 14.27 -14.96
CA GLY A 40 -4.19 14.98 -13.96
C GLY A 40 -2.70 14.61 -14.02
N PRO A 41 -1.79 15.46 -13.50
CA PRO A 41 -0.37 15.16 -13.48
C PRO A 41 -0.09 13.88 -12.68
N GLN A 42 0.90 13.11 -13.12
CA GLN A 42 1.43 12.01 -12.33
C GLN A 42 2.01 12.55 -11.02
N GLY A 43 1.70 11.90 -9.90
CA GLY A 43 2.28 12.25 -8.59
C GLY A 43 3.81 12.11 -8.60
N PRO A 44 4.53 12.78 -7.68
CA PRO A 44 5.98 12.67 -7.61
C PRO A 44 6.41 11.22 -7.34
N ALA A 45 7.49 10.78 -7.97
CA ALA A 45 8.06 9.48 -7.68
C ALA A 45 8.55 9.42 -6.22
N GLY A 46 8.03 8.46 -5.44
CA GLY A 46 8.53 8.20 -4.10
C GLY A 46 9.85 7.44 -4.18
N THR A 47 10.99 8.11 -4.02
CA THR A 47 12.27 7.40 -3.87
C THR A 47 12.43 6.98 -2.42
N ALA A 48 12.05 5.74 -2.10
CA ALA A 48 12.47 5.13 -0.85
C ALA A 48 14.00 5.01 -0.89
N ASN A 49 14.70 5.77 -0.05
CA ASN A 49 16.16 5.69 0.08
C ASN A 49 16.53 4.42 0.85
N VAL A 50 16.38 3.26 0.21
CA VAL A 50 16.72 1.96 0.82
C VAL A 50 18.23 1.87 1.02
N ILE A 51 18.66 1.66 2.26
CA ILE A 51 20.07 1.54 2.65
C ILE A 51 20.37 0.07 2.92
N TYR A 52 21.51 -0.44 2.48
CA TYR A 52 21.96 -1.79 2.85
C TYR A 52 23.41 -1.76 3.33
N SER A 53 23.73 -2.57 4.33
CA SER A 53 25.10 -2.74 4.79
C SER A 53 25.87 -3.67 3.86
N GLN A 54 27.20 -3.52 3.85
CA GLN A 54 28.07 -4.62 3.43
C GLN A 54 27.83 -5.85 4.32
N TRP A 55 28.13 -7.04 3.79
CA TRP A 55 28.19 -8.25 4.61
C TRP A 55 29.29 -8.09 5.67
N PHE A 56 29.01 -8.44 6.91
CA PHE A 56 29.97 -8.45 8.01
C PHE A 56 30.02 -9.82 8.67
N THR A 57 31.22 -10.18 9.12
CA THR A 57 31.50 -11.45 9.80
C THR A 57 31.86 -11.14 11.25
N PRO A 58 31.11 -11.63 12.25
CA PRO A 58 31.48 -11.52 13.66
C PRO A 58 32.83 -12.19 13.93
N GLY A 59 33.80 -11.44 14.49
CA GLY A 59 35.10 -12.01 14.85
C GLY A 59 35.02 -12.99 16.03
N SER A 60 34.11 -12.72 16.96
CA SER A 60 33.79 -13.56 18.12
C SER A 60 32.34 -13.34 18.55
N TYR A 61 31.81 -14.29 19.33
CA TYR A 61 30.52 -14.16 19.99
C TYR A 61 30.72 -14.15 21.50
N THR A 62 29.96 -13.31 22.19
CA THR A 62 29.87 -13.32 23.66
C THR A 62 28.87 -14.37 24.07
N LYS A 63 29.32 -15.35 24.87
CA LYS A 63 28.42 -16.34 25.48
C LYS A 63 27.71 -15.74 26.69
N ASP A 64 26.40 -15.91 26.77
CA ASP A 64 25.58 -15.59 27.94
C ASP A 64 24.77 -16.81 28.41
N THR A 65 24.23 -16.72 29.62
CA THR A 65 23.28 -17.69 30.16
C THR A 65 22.16 -16.93 30.85
N ILE A 66 20.95 -17.06 30.32
CA ILE A 66 19.77 -16.31 30.76
C ILE A 66 18.70 -17.34 31.14
N PHE A 67 18.33 -17.41 32.42
CA PHE A 67 17.36 -18.38 32.94
C PHE A 67 17.67 -19.84 32.57
N GLY A 68 18.95 -20.21 32.53
CA GLY A 68 19.39 -21.56 32.17
C GLY A 68 19.60 -21.79 30.68
N GLU A 69 19.21 -20.84 29.83
CA GLU A 69 19.39 -20.92 28.38
C GLU A 69 20.72 -20.29 27.96
N TYR A 70 21.53 -21.03 27.22
CA TYR A 70 22.78 -20.56 26.63
C TYR A 70 22.52 -19.67 25.42
N GLY A 71 23.42 -18.72 25.27
CA GLY A 71 23.32 -17.78 24.18
C GLY A 71 24.63 -17.29 23.67
N PHE A 72 24.62 -16.91 22.40
CA PHE A 72 25.77 -16.33 21.76
C PHE A 72 25.32 -15.08 21.03
N SER A 73 26.00 -13.96 21.31
CA SER A 73 25.64 -12.69 20.69
C SER A 73 26.83 -11.91 20.16
N TYR A 74 26.55 -11.14 19.12
CA TYR A 74 27.47 -10.17 18.55
C TYR A 74 26.72 -8.88 18.27
N THR A 75 27.30 -7.74 18.65
CA THR A 75 26.71 -6.42 18.42
C THR A 75 27.53 -5.68 17.37
N LYS A 76 26.90 -5.37 16.24
CA LYS A 76 27.46 -4.50 15.21
C LYS A 76 27.04 -3.06 15.49
N ALA A 77 27.99 -2.22 15.88
CA ALA A 77 27.77 -0.78 15.90
C ALA A 77 27.55 -0.24 14.47
N THR A 78 26.58 0.65 14.29
CA THR A 78 26.24 1.31 13.02
C THR A 78 25.49 2.61 13.26
N THR A 79 25.78 3.65 12.48
CA THR A 79 25.06 4.93 12.52
C THR A 79 23.77 4.92 11.70
N ASP A 80 23.54 3.90 10.88
CA ASP A 80 22.40 3.86 9.95
C ASP A 80 21.07 3.60 10.69
N ILE A 81 21.13 2.89 11.82
CA ILE A 81 19.96 2.58 12.65
C ILE A 81 19.73 3.74 13.62
N THR A 82 18.94 4.71 13.18
CA THR A 82 18.54 5.89 13.95
C THR A 82 17.20 5.66 14.65
N GLN A 83 16.84 6.53 15.60
CA GLN A 83 15.52 6.50 16.23
C GLN A 83 14.39 6.63 15.19
N GLN A 84 14.56 7.51 14.19
CA GLN A 84 13.58 7.69 13.12
C GLN A 84 13.32 6.41 12.32
N VAL A 85 14.36 5.61 12.08
CA VAL A 85 14.25 4.31 11.41
C VAL A 85 13.43 3.35 12.28
N LEU A 86 13.63 3.34 13.60
CA LEU A 86 12.88 2.46 14.49
C LEU A 86 11.41 2.91 14.65
N ASP A 87 11.14 4.21 14.59
CA ASP A 87 9.80 4.77 14.78
C ASP A 87 8.89 4.59 13.57
N SER A 88 9.46 4.56 12.37
CA SER A 88 8.68 4.66 11.13
C SER A 88 9.16 3.79 9.97
N GLY A 89 10.38 3.27 10.05
CA GLY A 89 10.96 2.40 9.02
C GLY A 89 10.96 0.94 9.44
N VAL A 90 11.76 0.15 8.72
CA VAL A 90 12.01 -1.25 9.07
C VAL A 90 13.49 -1.58 8.84
N VAL A 91 14.03 -2.42 9.73
CA VAL A 91 15.36 -3.01 9.61
C VAL A 91 15.20 -4.50 9.35
N LEU A 92 15.50 -4.95 8.13
CA LEU A 92 15.52 -6.35 7.76
C LEU A 92 16.95 -6.87 7.87
N THR A 93 17.16 -7.96 8.60
CA THR A 93 18.48 -8.58 8.73
C THR A 93 18.53 -9.89 7.97
N PHE A 94 19.64 -10.16 7.31
CA PHE A 94 19.88 -11.37 6.53
C PHE A 94 21.16 -12.04 7.01
N GLY A 95 21.17 -13.38 6.94
CA GLY A 95 22.30 -14.22 7.35
C GLY A 95 22.72 -15.19 6.24
N LYS A 96 24.02 -15.47 6.20
CA LYS A 96 24.62 -16.67 5.59
C LYS A 96 25.22 -17.50 6.69
N LEU A 97 24.72 -18.71 6.89
CA LEU A 97 25.13 -19.52 8.02
C LEU A 97 26.27 -20.49 7.65
N ASP A 98 27.34 -19.97 7.03
CA ASP A 98 28.49 -20.74 6.50
C ASP A 98 29.35 -21.45 7.58
N GLY A 99 28.97 -21.34 8.85
CA GLY A 99 29.53 -22.15 9.93
C GLY A 99 28.92 -23.55 10.06
N TYR A 100 27.78 -23.83 9.42
CA TYR A 100 27.19 -25.17 9.41
C TYR A 100 27.81 -26.07 8.35
N ASN A 101 27.58 -27.38 8.48
CA ASN A 101 27.78 -28.32 7.41
C ASN A 101 26.88 -27.95 6.20
N VAL A 102 27.40 -28.09 4.98
CA VAL A 102 26.68 -27.76 3.74
C VAL A 102 25.39 -28.53 3.51
N ALA A 103 25.23 -29.70 4.13
CA ALA A 103 23.99 -30.48 4.11
C ALA A 103 22.89 -29.88 5.01
N ILE A 104 23.28 -29.07 6.00
CA ILE A 104 22.36 -28.36 6.91
C ILE A 104 22.07 -26.96 6.35
N TRP A 105 23.12 -26.24 5.92
CA TRP A 105 23.01 -24.92 5.32
C TRP A 105 23.90 -24.83 4.08
N PRO A 106 23.35 -24.69 2.86
CA PRO A 106 24.17 -24.60 1.67
C PRO A 106 25.13 -23.40 1.72
N SER A 107 26.33 -23.58 1.19
CA SER A 107 27.36 -22.54 1.19
C SER A 107 26.85 -21.26 0.53
N ALA A 108 27.12 -20.12 1.16
CA ALA A 108 26.72 -18.79 0.74
C ALA A 108 25.19 -18.56 0.62
N GLN A 109 24.36 -19.52 1.03
CA GLN A 109 22.91 -19.36 1.02
C GLN A 109 22.48 -18.23 1.95
N VAL A 110 21.67 -17.32 1.42
CA VAL A 110 21.14 -16.17 2.15
C VAL A 110 19.71 -16.46 2.58
N ALA A 111 19.37 -16.11 3.82
CA ALA A 111 17.98 -16.03 4.27
C ALA A 111 17.78 -14.82 5.20
N GLN A 112 16.53 -14.40 5.34
CA GLN A 112 16.15 -13.34 6.28
C GLN A 112 16.08 -13.91 7.71
N LEU A 113 16.51 -13.13 8.70
CA LEU A 113 16.33 -13.47 10.11
C LEU A 113 14.88 -13.15 10.56
N PRO A 114 14.32 -13.91 11.51
CA PRO A 114 14.95 -15.05 12.18
C PRO A 114 15.10 -16.27 11.26
N ILE A 115 16.19 -17.00 11.44
CA ILE A 115 16.44 -18.29 10.77
C ILE A 115 16.42 -19.37 11.85
N THR A 116 15.51 -20.34 11.71
CA THR A 116 15.56 -21.58 12.51
C THR A 116 16.16 -22.70 11.68
N VAL A 117 17.12 -23.41 12.25
CA VAL A 117 17.77 -24.57 11.62
C VAL A 117 17.48 -25.79 12.49
N THR A 118 16.79 -26.77 11.92
CA THR A 118 16.45 -28.01 12.62
C THR A 118 17.32 -29.16 12.07
N TYR A 119 18.03 -29.84 12.94
CA TYR A 119 18.82 -31.03 12.60
C TYR A 119 18.81 -32.04 13.75
N ARG A 120 19.34 -33.25 13.50
CA ARG A 120 19.39 -34.33 14.48
C ARG A 120 20.83 -34.81 14.69
N ILE A 121 21.20 -35.00 15.95
CA ILE A 121 22.43 -35.69 16.37
C ILE A 121 22.02 -36.84 17.26
N GLY A 122 22.30 -38.08 16.83
CA GLY A 122 21.77 -39.26 17.51
C GLY A 122 20.24 -39.30 17.47
N SER A 123 19.59 -39.44 18.62
CA SER A 123 18.14 -39.42 18.76
C SER A 123 17.55 -38.02 19.00
N THR A 124 18.38 -37.07 19.45
CA THR A 124 17.95 -35.72 19.83
C THR A 124 17.80 -34.81 18.61
N ILE A 125 16.71 -34.06 18.57
CA ILE A 125 16.48 -32.99 17.59
C ILE A 125 16.94 -31.68 18.24
N TYR A 126 17.65 -30.88 17.47
CA TYR A 126 18.17 -29.57 17.86
C TYR A 126 17.48 -28.51 17.01
N ASN A 127 17.12 -27.40 17.64
CA ASN A 127 16.56 -26.23 16.99
C ASN A 127 17.41 -25.00 17.31
N ASP A 128 18.25 -24.68 16.34
CA ASP A 128 19.10 -23.51 16.34
C ASP A 128 18.31 -22.31 15.86
N THR A 129 18.24 -21.23 16.64
CA THR A 129 17.54 -19.99 16.23
C THR A 129 18.49 -18.81 16.19
N TRP A 130 18.66 -18.25 15.00
CA TRP A 130 19.36 -17.01 14.73
C TRP A 130 18.38 -15.86 14.62
N SER A 131 18.55 -14.82 15.42
CA SER A 131 17.68 -13.64 15.47
C SER A 131 18.49 -12.35 15.47
N ALA A 132 17.82 -11.24 15.15
CA ALA A 132 18.42 -9.92 15.13
C ALA A 132 17.55 -8.93 15.89
N LEU A 133 18.20 -8.05 16.66
CA LEU A 133 17.56 -6.96 17.38
C LEU A 133 18.22 -5.66 16.97
N ALA A 134 17.47 -4.79 16.31
CA ALA A 134 17.90 -3.43 15.98
C ALA A 134 17.60 -2.50 17.16
N THR A 135 18.59 -1.69 17.53
CA THR A 135 18.47 -0.61 18.52
C THR A 135 19.21 0.61 17.98
N VAL A 136 18.99 1.81 18.54
CA VAL A 136 19.70 3.00 18.07
C VAL A 136 21.21 2.76 18.14
N GLY A 137 21.88 2.98 17.00
CA GLY A 137 23.32 2.83 16.88
C GLY A 137 23.83 1.38 16.74
N ASN A 138 22.95 0.36 16.79
CA ASN A 138 23.41 -1.03 16.93
C ASN A 138 22.46 -2.06 16.29
N LEU A 139 23.05 -3.12 15.74
CA LEU A 139 22.37 -4.35 15.39
C LEU A 139 22.97 -5.52 16.19
N LYS A 140 22.18 -6.13 17.06
CA LYS A 140 22.57 -7.32 17.81
C LYS A 140 22.11 -8.58 17.10
N ILE A 141 23.03 -9.47 16.78
CA ILE A 141 22.75 -10.83 16.34
C ILE A 141 22.75 -11.75 17.58
N ARG A 142 21.77 -12.66 17.67
CA ARG A 142 21.63 -13.61 18.77
C ARG A 142 21.39 -15.01 18.22
N PHE A 143 22.09 -15.98 18.77
CA PHE A 143 21.94 -17.41 18.52
C PHE A 143 21.59 -18.15 19.82
N VAL A 144 20.51 -18.95 19.82
CA VAL A 144 20.15 -19.93 20.85
C VAL A 144 20.05 -21.33 20.22
N ASP A 145 20.22 -22.36 21.04
CA ASP A 145 19.95 -23.77 20.70
C ASP A 145 19.11 -24.38 21.82
N ASP A 146 17.99 -25.02 21.47
CA ASP A 146 17.01 -25.53 22.42
C ASP A 146 17.50 -26.67 23.32
N GLN A 147 18.67 -27.25 23.02
CA GLN A 147 19.32 -28.29 23.84
C GLN A 147 20.53 -27.77 24.63
N ASN A 148 20.88 -26.49 24.53
CA ASN A 148 22.08 -25.91 25.14
C ASN A 148 23.38 -26.67 24.80
N TYR A 149 23.44 -27.23 23.59
CA TYR A 149 24.51 -28.08 23.11
C TYR A 149 25.86 -27.36 22.96
N TYR A 150 25.82 -26.07 22.64
CA TYR A 150 26.98 -25.31 22.23
C TYR A 150 27.76 -24.70 23.42
N SER A 151 29.07 -24.96 23.47
CA SER A 151 30.02 -24.21 24.30
C SER A 151 30.65 -23.03 23.55
N SER A 152 30.71 -23.10 22.22
CA SER A 152 31.11 -22.05 21.28
C SER A 152 30.46 -22.28 19.93
N ILE A 153 30.39 -21.24 19.08
CA ILE A 153 29.88 -21.34 17.70
C ILE A 153 30.90 -20.83 16.68
N SER A 154 30.73 -21.24 15.43
CA SER A 154 31.60 -20.83 14.32
C SER A 154 31.56 -19.31 14.10
N ASN A 155 32.69 -18.72 13.73
CA ASN A 155 32.79 -17.31 13.32
C ASN A 155 32.70 -17.12 11.80
N LYS A 156 32.32 -18.16 11.05
CA LYS A 156 32.18 -18.07 9.58
C LYS A 156 30.85 -17.48 9.12
N HIS A 157 29.86 -17.34 10.00
CA HIS A 157 28.56 -16.78 9.65
C HIS A 157 28.68 -15.30 9.27
N GLN A 158 27.95 -14.89 8.24
CA GLN A 158 27.93 -13.51 7.76
C GLN A 158 26.53 -12.93 7.89
N PHE A 159 26.44 -11.63 8.18
CA PHE A 159 25.17 -10.93 8.27
C PHE A 159 25.20 -9.62 7.50
N ARG A 160 24.03 -9.14 7.09
CA ARG A 160 23.81 -7.79 6.58
C ARG A 160 22.45 -7.29 7.02
N TYR A 161 22.27 -5.98 7.05
CA TYR A 161 20.95 -5.38 7.22
C TYR A 161 20.56 -4.53 6.02
N VAL A 162 19.25 -4.39 5.82
CA VAL A 162 18.60 -3.50 4.87
C VAL A 162 17.64 -2.63 5.66
N ILE A 163 17.76 -1.32 5.50
CA ILE A 163 16.88 -0.32 6.10
C ILE A 163 15.98 0.22 5.00
N ILE A 164 14.68 0.13 5.25
CA ILE A 164 13.67 0.83 4.47
C ILE A 164 13.17 1.96 5.37
N PRO A 165 13.58 3.22 5.11
CA PRO A 165 13.12 4.35 5.91
C PRO A 165 11.61 4.49 5.85
N GLY A 166 11.03 5.07 6.90
CA GLY A 166 9.61 5.41 6.90
C GLY A 166 9.29 6.39 5.78
N GLY A 167 8.19 6.12 5.08
CA GLY A 167 7.60 7.03 4.12
C GLY A 167 6.62 7.99 4.82
N MET A 168 5.41 8.10 4.27
CA MET A 168 4.34 8.89 4.89
C MET A 168 3.59 8.07 5.95
N LYS A 169 3.34 8.68 7.10
CA LYS A 169 2.40 8.13 8.10
C LYS A 169 1.02 8.04 7.45
N SER A 170 0.35 6.88 7.55
CA SER A 170 -1.02 6.74 7.10
C SER A 170 -1.91 7.79 7.78
N THR A 171 -2.63 8.58 6.99
CA THR A 171 -3.64 9.54 7.48
C THR A 171 -5.02 8.90 7.59
N VAL A 172 -5.15 7.62 7.23
CA VAL A 172 -6.39 6.86 7.38
C VAL A 172 -6.65 6.68 8.87
N ALA A 173 -7.67 7.38 9.38
CA ALA A 173 -8.19 7.14 10.71
C ALA A 173 -8.60 5.67 10.83
N SER A 174 -8.37 5.05 12.00
CA SER A 174 -8.83 3.69 12.28
C SER A 174 -10.35 3.60 12.02
N VAL A 175 -10.74 2.99 10.91
CA VAL A 175 -12.14 2.67 10.64
C VAL A 175 -12.48 1.43 11.48
N SER A 176 -13.53 1.53 12.28
CA SER A 176 -14.08 0.34 12.95
C SER A 176 -14.52 -0.65 11.87
N PRO A 177 -14.21 -1.95 11.99
CA PRO A 177 -14.76 -2.96 11.10
C PRO A 177 -16.29 -2.83 11.07
N GLY A 178 -16.87 -2.62 9.89
CA GLY A 178 -18.30 -2.36 9.71
C GLY A 178 -18.82 -2.98 8.42
N LEU A 179 -20.14 -3.08 8.28
CA LEU A 179 -20.77 -3.43 7.01
C LEU A 179 -20.54 -2.28 6.02
N HIS A 180 -20.07 -2.59 4.82
CA HIS A 180 -19.89 -1.60 3.76
C HIS A 180 -20.74 -1.99 2.55
N SER A 181 -21.26 -1.00 1.83
CA SER A 181 -21.87 -1.24 0.52
C SER A 181 -20.80 -1.70 -0.48
N GLY A 182 -21.20 -2.26 -1.62
CA GLY A 182 -20.27 -2.59 -2.72
C GLY A 182 -19.49 -1.37 -3.28
N ARG A 183 -19.86 -0.16 -2.87
CA ARG A 183 -19.18 1.11 -3.21
C ARG A 183 -18.36 1.70 -2.04
N GLY A 184 -18.19 0.95 -0.95
CA GLY A 184 -17.33 1.35 0.18
C GLY A 184 -17.97 2.31 1.19
N THR A 185 -19.27 2.60 1.08
CA THR A 185 -19.99 3.40 2.10
C THR A 185 -20.18 2.55 3.34
N GLN A 186 -19.70 3.00 4.50
CA GLN A 186 -19.97 2.33 5.77
C GLN A 186 -21.47 2.43 6.09
N LEU A 187 -22.10 1.28 6.28
CA LEU A 187 -23.52 1.13 6.60
C LEU A 187 -23.68 1.05 8.11
N SER A 188 -24.69 1.74 8.64
CA SER A 188 -25.09 1.60 10.04
C SER A 188 -25.64 0.19 10.29
N SER A 189 -25.10 -0.51 11.29
CA SER A 189 -25.57 -1.85 11.70
C SER A 189 -27.06 -1.84 12.06
N ASP A 190 -27.53 -0.76 12.66
CA ASP A 190 -28.91 -0.61 13.11
C ASP A 190 -29.84 -0.39 11.91
N ALA A 191 -29.41 0.45 10.95
CA ALA A 191 -30.15 0.70 9.72
C ALA A 191 -30.25 -0.58 8.87
N VAL A 192 -29.16 -1.34 8.75
CA VAL A 192 -29.15 -2.64 8.06
C VAL A 192 -30.11 -3.62 8.75
N SER A 193 -30.07 -3.69 10.08
CA SER A 193 -30.93 -4.60 10.85
C SER A 193 -32.42 -4.23 10.77
N GLU A 194 -32.74 -2.94 10.68
CA GLU A 194 -34.10 -2.46 10.47
C GLU A 194 -34.61 -2.78 9.06
N VAL A 195 -33.80 -2.51 8.03
CA VAL A 195 -34.14 -2.83 6.64
C VAL A 195 -34.32 -4.35 6.47
N ALA A 196 -33.41 -5.16 7.00
CA ALA A 196 -33.49 -6.63 6.87
C ALA A 196 -34.80 -7.20 7.45
N ARG A 197 -35.33 -6.60 8.52
CA ARG A 197 -36.60 -7.03 9.14
C ARG A 197 -37.84 -6.56 8.37
N ASN A 198 -37.76 -5.43 7.68
CA ASN A 198 -38.94 -4.73 7.16
C ASN A 198 -38.93 -4.50 5.64
N TYR A 199 -37.94 -5.01 4.91
CA TYR A 199 -37.73 -4.69 3.48
C TYR A 199 -38.96 -4.94 2.59
N ARG A 200 -39.85 -5.87 2.96
CA ARG A 200 -41.09 -6.17 2.21
C ARG A 200 -42.16 -5.09 2.34
N GLN A 201 -42.03 -4.20 3.32
CA GLN A 201 -42.96 -3.09 3.59
C GLN A 201 -42.35 -1.72 3.22
N MET A 202 -41.13 -1.70 2.68
CA MET A 202 -40.40 -0.49 2.31
C MET A 202 -40.35 -0.34 0.79
N SER A 203 -40.40 0.89 0.29
CA SER A 203 -40.07 1.16 -1.11
C SER A 203 -38.56 1.05 -1.33
N TYR A 204 -38.15 0.83 -2.59
CA TYR A 204 -36.73 0.84 -2.96
C TYR A 204 -36.05 2.17 -2.59
N SER A 205 -36.73 3.30 -2.86
CA SER A 205 -36.25 4.64 -2.46
C SER A 205 -36.07 4.80 -0.94
N GLU A 206 -36.96 4.22 -0.14
CA GLU A 206 -36.85 4.24 1.31
C GLU A 206 -35.66 3.40 1.81
N ILE A 207 -35.46 2.21 1.21
CA ILE A 207 -34.30 1.37 1.50
C ILE A 207 -33.00 2.11 1.18
N CYS A 208 -32.92 2.75 0.01
CA CYS A 208 -31.73 3.49 -0.40
C CYS A 208 -31.41 4.64 0.55
N ARG A 209 -32.42 5.41 0.96
CA ARG A 209 -32.28 6.49 1.93
C ARG A 209 -31.80 6.00 3.30
N ARG A 210 -32.40 4.92 3.82
CA ARG A 210 -32.04 4.37 5.15
C ARG A 210 -30.63 3.80 5.19
N LEU A 211 -30.18 3.19 4.10
CA LEU A 211 -28.83 2.65 3.98
C LEU A 211 -27.80 3.68 3.51
N ASN A 212 -28.22 4.92 3.25
CA ASN A 212 -27.37 5.97 2.68
C ASN A 212 -26.66 5.51 1.39
N ILE A 213 -27.40 4.83 0.51
CA ILE A 213 -26.93 4.39 -0.81
C ILE A 213 -27.69 5.13 -1.91
N PRO A 214 -27.08 5.36 -3.09
CA PRO A 214 -27.75 6.00 -4.22
C PRO A 214 -28.95 5.17 -4.70
N GLU A 215 -30.01 5.85 -5.13
CA GLU A 215 -31.14 5.23 -5.84
C GLU A 215 -30.71 4.70 -7.21
#